data_AF-V7F7Y9-F1
#
_entry.id   AF-V7F7Y9-F1
#
_cell.length_a   1.000
_cell.length_b   1.000
_cell.length_c   1.000
_cell.angle_alpha   90.00
_cell.angle_beta   90.00
_cell.angle_gamma   90.00
#
_symmetry.space_group_name_H-M   'P 1'
#
loop_
_entity.id
_entity.type
_entity.pdbx_description
1 polymer ?
#
loop_
_entity_poly.entity_id
_entity_poly.type
_entity_poly.pdbx_seq_one_letter_code
_entity_poly.pdbx_strand_id
1 'polypeptide(L)'
;MTEFILFAIVGFLAQAVDGALGMAYGAISSTVLLSFGVPPAQASAAVHAAEVFTTAASGTAHHYHRNIDWKLFWRLAPFGIPSAAASAPSC
;
A
#
# COMPACT_ATOMS: atom_id res chain seq x y z
N MET A 1 20.71 2.65 16.76
CA MET A 1 21.16 2.92 15.38
C MET A 1 21.03 1.69 14.50
N THR A 2 21.60 0.55 14.89
CA THR A 2 21.56 -0.70 14.11
C THR A 2 20.15 -1.22 13.87
N GLU A 3 19.26 -1.14 14.87
CA GLU A 3 17.86 -1.57 14.74
C GLU A 3 17.09 -0.75 13.70
N PHE A 4 17.27 0.56 13.68
CA PHE A 4 16.64 1.44 12.69
C PHE A 4 17.07 1.07 11.26
N ILE A 5 18.35 0.81 11.04
CA ILE A 5 18.89 0.41 9.73
C ILE A 5 18.33 -0.95 9.32
N LEU A 6 18.21 -1.90 10.26
CA LEU A 6 17.59 -3.21 10.01
C LEU A 6 16.12 -3.07 9.61
N PHE A 7 15.34 -2.28 10.35
CA PHE A 7 13.93 -2.03 10.00
C PHE A 7 13.79 -1.29 8.66
N ALA A 8 14.70 -0.37 8.34
CA ALA A 8 14.71 0.34 7.06
C ALA A 8 15.01 -0.59 5.89
N ILE A 9 15.99 -1.49 6.01
CA ILE A 9 16.34 -2.47 4.96
C ILE A 9 15.22 -3.49 4.77
N VAL A 10 14.66 -4.02 5.86
CA VAL A 10 13.54 -4.96 5.82
C VAL A 10 12.30 -4.30 5.20
N GLY A 11 11.99 -3.06 5.60
CA GLY A 11 10.88 -2.29 5.03
C GLY A 11 11.08 -2.02 3.54
N PHE A 12 12.29 -1.66 3.12
CA PHE A 12 12.62 -1.45 1.71
C PHE A 12 12.46 -2.71 0.86
N LEU A 13 12.97 -3.85 1.34
CA LEU A 13 12.81 -5.13 0.65
C LEU A 13 11.35 -5.59 0.59
N ALA A 14 10.60 -5.41 1.69
CA ALA A 14 9.18 -5.72 1.73
C ALA A 14 8.41 -4.86 0.72
N GLN A 15 8.71 -3.56 0.61
CA GLN A 15 8.08 -2.66 -0.36
C GLN A 15 8.46 -3.00 -1.81
N ALA A 16 9.68 -3.45 -2.06
CA ALA A 16 10.13 -3.86 -3.38
C ALA A 16 9.43 -5.15 -3.86
N VAL A 17 9.29 -6.13 -2.96
CA VAL A 17 8.56 -7.39 -3.25
C VAL A 17 7.07 -7.12 -3.41
N ASP A 18 6.50 -6.27 -2.56
CA ASP A 18 5.09 -5.88 -2.65
C ASP A 18 4.79 -5.04 -3.89
N GLY A 19 5.67 -4.11 -4.27
CA GLY A 19 5.54 -3.37 -5.53
C GLY A 19 5.60 -4.26 -6.77
N ALA A 20 6.23 -5.43 -6.68
CA ALA A 20 6.30 -6.42 -7.76
C ALA A 20 5.12 -7.41 -7.77
N LEU A 21 4.56 -7.77 -6.60
CA LEU A 21 3.50 -8.78 -6.44
C LEU A 21 2.10 -8.20 -6.20
N GLY A 22 2.01 -6.96 -5.70
CA GLY A 22 0.79 -6.18 -5.48
C GLY A 22 -0.06 -6.53 -4.25
N MET A 23 0.28 -7.56 -3.47
CA MET A 23 -0.60 -8.11 -2.42
C MET A 23 0.13 -8.61 -1.14
N ALA A 24 1.44 -8.44 -1.04
CA ALA A 24 2.26 -9.11 -0.02
C ALA A 24 2.44 -8.28 1.27
N TYR A 25 2.51 -6.96 1.17
CA TYR A 25 2.77 -6.05 2.30
C TYR A 25 1.65 -6.10 3.33
N GLY A 26 0.39 -6.15 2.89
CA GLY A 26 -0.76 -6.23 3.80
C GLY A 26 -0.80 -7.52 4.62
N ALA A 27 -0.42 -8.65 4.03
CA ALA A 27 -0.34 -9.93 4.74
C ALA A 27 0.80 -9.94 5.76
N ILE A 28 2.00 -9.47 5.39
CA ILE A 28 3.17 -9.44 6.28
C ILE A 28 2.92 -8.47 7.44
N SER A 29 2.43 -7.26 7.16
CA SER A 29 2.21 -6.23 8.16
C SER A 29 1.09 -6.61 9.14
N SER A 30 -0.05 -7.13 8.65
CA SER A 30 -1.13 -7.61 9.53
C SER A 30 -0.67 -8.75 10.44
N THR A 31 0.15 -9.67 9.91
CA THR A 31 0.69 -10.79 10.71
C THR A 31 1.66 -10.30 11.79
N VAL A 32 2.52 -9.32 11.47
CA VAL A 32 3.45 -8.71 12.42
C VAL A 32 2.69 -7.90 13.48
N LEU A 33 1.76 -7.03 13.09
CA LEU A 33 0.97 -6.20 14.01
C LEU A 33 0.07 -7.02 14.94
N LEU A 34 -0.56 -8.08 14.43
CA LEU A 34 -1.31 -9.03 15.25
C LEU A 34 -0.40 -9.80 16.20
N SER A 35 0.81 -10.18 15.77
CA SER A 35 1.80 -10.85 16.63
C SER A 35 2.30 -9.96 17.77
N PHE A 36 2.32 -8.63 17.58
CA PHE A 36 2.63 -7.64 18.62
C PHE A 36 1.42 -7.19 19.46
N GLY A 37 0.23 -7.76 19.23
CA GLY A 37 -0.99 -7.47 20.03
C GLY A 37 -1.66 -6.13 19.71
N VAL A 38 -1.31 -5.49 18.58
CA VAL A 38 -1.92 -4.22 18.17
C VAL A 38 -3.34 -4.48 17.65
N PRO A 39 -4.34 -3.68 18.07
CA PRO A 39 -5.70 -3.84 17.57
C PRO A 39 -5.75 -3.75 16.05
N PRO A 40 -6.45 -4.70 15.38
CA PRO A 40 -6.40 -4.87 13.93
C PRO A 40 -6.88 -3.63 13.16
N ALA A 41 -7.73 -2.79 13.78
CA ALA A 41 -8.20 -1.54 13.20
C ALA A 41 -7.05 -0.54 12.94
N GLN A 42 -6.12 -0.37 13.89
CA GLN A 42 -4.96 0.51 13.70
C GLN A 42 -3.93 -0.10 12.74
N ALA A 43 -3.72 -1.42 12.83
CA ALA A 43 -2.83 -2.15 11.96
C ALA A 43 -3.23 -2.00 10.48
N SER A 44 -4.50 -2.27 10.16
CA SER A 44 -5.03 -2.13 8.80
C SER A 44 -5.03 -0.69 8.32
N ALA A 45 -5.33 0.29 9.18
CA ALA A 45 -5.29 1.71 8.79
C ALA A 45 -3.88 2.16 8.39
N ALA A 46 -2.85 1.77 9.13
CA ALA A 46 -1.46 2.10 8.82
C ALA A 46 -0.97 1.41 7.53
N VAL A 47 -1.36 0.15 7.32
CA VAL A 47 -1.04 -0.60 6.10
C VAL A 47 -1.69 0.03 4.88
N HIS A 48 -2.98 0.31 4.96
CA HIS A 48 -3.74 0.88 3.85
C HIS A 48 -3.23 2.29 3.49
N ALA A 49 -2.86 3.09 4.48
CA ALA A 49 -2.24 4.40 4.23
C ALA A 49 -0.91 4.28 3.47
N ALA A 50 -0.06 3.32 3.83
CA ALA A 50 1.20 3.06 3.13
C ALA A 50 0.98 2.49 1.71
N GLU A 51 -0.02 1.64 1.53
CA GLU A 51 -0.38 1.04 0.25
C GLU A 51 -0.97 2.08 -0.73
N VAL A 52 -1.84 2.97 -0.24
CA VAL A 52 -2.36 4.10 -1.04
C VAL A 52 -1.22 5.02 -1.47
N PHE A 53 -0.28 5.33 -0.58
CA PHE A 53 0.86 6.19 -0.90
C PHE A 53 1.77 5.59 -1.98
N THR A 54 2.13 4.32 -1.83
CA THR A 54 3.02 3.62 -2.78
C THR A 54 2.34 3.35 -4.12
N THR A 55 1.05 3.02 -4.11
CA THR A 55 0.23 2.89 -5.33
C THR A 55 0.12 4.23 -6.06
N ALA A 56 -0.11 5.32 -5.32
CA ALA A 56 -0.15 6.66 -5.89
C ALA A 56 1.21 7.06 -6.48
N ALA A 57 2.32 6.75 -5.82
CA ALA A 57 3.66 7.00 -6.33
C ALA A 57 3.93 6.21 -7.63
N SER A 58 3.57 4.92 -7.67
CA SER A 58 3.69 4.06 -8.84
C SER A 58 2.82 4.53 -10.02
N GLY A 59 1.56 4.86 -9.75
CA GLY A 59 0.64 5.43 -10.75
C GLY A 59 1.11 6.78 -11.29
N THR A 60 1.67 7.63 -10.44
CA THR A 60 2.25 8.93 -10.83
C THR A 60 3.48 8.75 -11.72
N ALA A 61 4.33 7.75 -11.44
CA ALA A 61 5.46 7.42 -12.29
C ALA A 61 5.02 6.97 -13.70
N HIS A 62 3.93 6.21 -13.80
CA HIS A 62 3.30 5.87 -15.09
C HIS A 62 2.71 7.08 -15.81
N HIS A 63 2.08 8.02 -15.07
CA HIS A 63 1.61 9.29 -15.63
C HIS A 63 2.76 10.12 -16.21
N TYR A 64 3.86 10.22 -15.47
CA TYR A 64 5.05 10.96 -15.88
C TYR A 64 5.68 10.36 -17.15
N HIS A 65 5.73 9.03 -17.26
CA HIS A 65 6.17 8.34 -18.48
C HIS A 65 5.16 8.39 -19.65
N ARG A 66 4.00 9.06 -19.48
CA ARG A 66 2.87 9.11 -20.45
C ARG A 66 2.37 7.73 -20.88
N ASN A 67 2.66 6.68 -20.13
CA ASN A 67 2.28 5.29 -20.42
C ASN A 67 0.96 4.94 -19.73
N ILE A 68 -0.06 5.79 -19.87
CA ILE A 68 -1.40 5.55 -19.33
C ILE A 68 -2.35 5.23 -20.46
N ASP A 69 -2.88 4.02 -20.42
CA ASP A 69 -4.02 3.62 -21.24
C ASP A 69 -5.31 4.17 -20.61
N TRP A 70 -5.72 5.37 -21.02
CA TRP A 70 -6.91 6.05 -20.50
C TRP A 70 -8.20 5.22 -20.67
N LYS A 71 -8.25 4.37 -21.72
CA LYS A 71 -9.35 3.44 -21.96
C LYS A 71 -9.41 2.32 -20.91
N LEU A 72 -8.26 1.86 -20.44
CA LEU A 72 -8.16 0.90 -19.34
C LEU A 72 -8.49 1.58 -18.01
N PHE A 73 -7.92 2.77 -17.76
CA PHE A 73 -8.18 3.56 -16.56
C PHE A 73 -9.68 3.79 -16.32
N TRP A 74 -10.40 4.30 -17.32
CA TRP A 74 -11.85 4.54 -17.20
C TRP A 74 -12.68 3.28 -17.01
N ARG A 75 -12.16 2.11 -17.38
CA ARG A 75 -12.84 0.82 -17.21
C ARG A 75 -12.61 0.20 -15.83
N LEU A 76 -11.47 0.49 -15.19
CA LEU A 76 -11.18 0.06 -13.82
C LEU A 76 -11.62 1.08 -12.75
N ALA A 77 -11.56 2.37 -13.06
CA ALA A 77 -11.95 3.48 -12.19
C ALA A 77 -13.29 3.26 -11.44
N PRO A 78 -14.41 2.88 -12.08
CA PRO A 78 -15.68 2.72 -11.38
C PRO A 78 -15.69 1.56 -10.37
N PHE A 79 -14.79 0.58 -10.47
CA PHE A 79 -14.68 -0.52 -9.50
C PHE A 79 -13.74 -0.19 -8.33
N GLY A 80 -12.72 0.66 -8.54
CA GLY A 80 -11.73 1.02 -7.50
C GLY A 80 -12.03 2.31 -6.73
N ILE A 81 -12.70 3.28 -7.35
CA ILE A 81 -13.02 4.57 -6.71
C ILE A 81 -14.00 4.43 -5.53
N PRO A 82 -15.07 3.61 -5.60
CA PRO A 82 -16.02 3.49 -4.49
C PRO A 82 -15.38 2.92 -3.22
N SER A 83 -14.43 1.98 -3.35
CA SER A 83 -13.72 1.39 -2.21
C SER A 83 -12.74 2.35 -1.57
N ALA A 84 -12.07 3.21 -2.35
CA ALA A 84 -11.16 4.24 -1.83
C ALA A 84 -11.90 5.36 -1.07
N ALA A 85 -13.11 5.71 -1.50
CA ALA A 85 -13.93 6.71 -0.81
C ALA A 85 -14.51 6.18 0.53
N ALA A 86 -14.75 4.87 0.62
CA ALA A 86 -15.29 4.23 1.82
C ALA A 86 -14.23 3.89 2.89
N SER A 87 -12.93 3.88 2.54
CA SER A 87 -11.84 3.57 3.47
C SER A 87 -11.29 4.76 4.26
N ALA A 88 -11.94 5.94 4.15
CA ALA A 88 -11.61 7.09 4.98
C ALA A 88 -11.70 6.70 6.47
N PRO A 89 -10.65 6.97 7.28
CA PRO A 89 -10.64 6.62 8.68
C PRO A 89 -11.71 7.47 9.38
N SER A 90 -12.87 6.88 9.61
CA SER A 90 -13.80 7.33 10.63
C SER A 90 -13.14 7.12 11.98
N CYS A 91 -12.35 8.11 12.41
CA CYS A 91 -12.17 8.39 13.83
C CYS A 91 -13.46 9.01 14.38
#